data_AF-A0A0L0CGH7-F1
#
_entry.id   AF-A0A0L0CGH7-F1
#
_cell.length_a   1.000
_cell.length_b   1.000
_cell.length_c   1.000
_cell.angle_alpha   90.00
_cell.angle_beta   90.00
_cell.angle_gamma   90.00
#
_symmetry.space_group_name_H-M   'P 1'
#
loop_
_entity.id
_entity.type
_entity.pdbx_description
1 polymer ?
#
loop_
_entity_poly.entity_id
_entity_poly.type
_entity_poly.pdbx_seq_one_letter_code
_entity_poly.pdbx_strand_id
1 'polypeptide(L)'
;MTNLQRWLMYLLLFLVPYFGILFATIKTPGMEKLLFPLQLLPYILVIMFGLYAAGTVLYRTFTFNDCPEAAKELQEQIQEARKDLIAKGFKFRD
;
A
#
# COMPACT_ATOMS: atom_id res chain seq x y z
N MET A 1 13.30 -21.71 8.68
CA MET A 1 13.28 -20.71 7.60
C MET A 1 12.00 -19.91 7.71
N THR A 2 12.08 -18.62 8.07
CA THR A 2 10.88 -17.76 8.11
C THR A 2 10.48 -17.33 6.69
N ASN A 3 9.21 -16.96 6.49
CA ASN A 3 8.74 -16.45 5.20
C ASN A 3 9.57 -15.26 4.71
N LEU A 4 10.00 -14.38 5.63
CA LEU A 4 10.88 -13.24 5.35
C LEU A 4 12.23 -13.68 4.78
N GLN A 5 12.89 -14.66 5.42
CA GLN A 5 14.17 -15.17 4.93
C GLN A 5 14.06 -15.74 3.51
N ARG A 6 12.95 -16.44 3.21
CA ARG A 6 12.70 -16.98 1.87
C ARG A 6 12.58 -15.89 0.81
N TRP A 7 11.80 -14.85 1.10
CA TRP A 7 11.65 -13.71 0.19
C TRP A 7 12.96 -12.92 0.00
N LEU A 8 13.72 -12.72 1.07
CA LEU A 8 15.03 -12.09 1.00
C LEU A 8 16.00 -12.89 0.12
N MET A 9 16.02 -14.22 0.21
CA MET A 9 16.85 -15.05 -0.67
C MET A 9 16.47 -14.89 -2.14
N TYR A 10 15.18 -14.91 -2.49
CA TYR A 10 14.74 -14.70 -3.87
C TYR A 10 15.11 -13.32 -4.41
N LEU A 11 14.99 -12.30 -3.57
CA LEU A 11 15.37 -10.93 -3.91
C LEU A 11 16.87 -10.81 -4.15
N LEU A 12 17.70 -11.42 -3.30
CA LEU A 12 19.16 -11.44 -3.46
C LEU A 12 19.59 -12.18 -4.72
N LEU A 13 18.97 -13.33 -4.99
CA LEU A 13 19.23 -14.13 -6.20
C LEU A 13 18.98 -13.31 -7.48
N PHE A 14 18.00 -12.42 -7.46
CA PHE A 14 17.69 -11.53 -8.58
C PHE A 14 18.60 -10.28 -8.63
N LEU A 15 18.81 -9.60 -7.49
CA LEU A 15 19.53 -8.33 -7.46
C LEU A 15 21.03 -8.46 -7.75
N VAL A 16 21.67 -9.54 -7.30
CA VAL A 16 23.12 -9.75 -7.50
C VAL A 16 23.51 -9.77 -8.98
N PRO A 17 22.92 -10.61 -9.85
CA PRO A 17 23.23 -10.58 -11.28
C PRO A 17 22.74 -9.29 -11.94
N TYR A 18 21.61 -8.74 -11.52
CA TYR A 18 21.08 -7.49 -12.07
C TYR A 18 22.05 -6.31 -11.88
N PHE A 19 22.56 -6.09 -10.67
CA PHE A 19 23.56 -5.06 -10.41
C PHE A 19 24.91 -5.39 -11.06
N GLY A 20 25.31 -6.65 -11.10
CA GLY A 20 26.55 -7.08 -11.80
C GLY A 20 26.56 -6.73 -13.29
N ILE A 21 25.39 -6.76 -13.94
CA ILE A 21 25.21 -6.33 -15.33
C ILE A 21 25.19 -4.80 -15.43
N LEU A 22 24.46 -4.10 -14.54
CA LEU A 22 24.38 -2.63 -14.55
C LEU A 22 25.74 -1.93 -14.37
N PHE A 23 26.59 -2.43 -13.47
CA PHE A 23 27.93 -1.87 -13.25
C PHE A 23 28.96 -2.29 -14.31
N ALA A 24 28.53 -2.98 -15.36
CA ALA A 24 29.37 -3.49 -16.45
C ALA A 24 30.54 -4.38 -15.97
N THR A 25 30.44 -4.95 -14.77
CA THR A 25 31.41 -5.91 -14.21
C THR A 25 31.42 -7.20 -15.02
N ILE A 26 30.28 -7.56 -15.61
CA ILE A 26 30.11 -8.71 -16.49
C ILE A 26 29.99 -8.17 -17.92
N LYS A 27 31.10 -8.17 -18.66
CA LYS A 27 31.12 -7.79 -20.08
C LYS A 27 30.83 -9.02 -20.94
N THR A 28 29.62 -9.08 -21.51
CA THR A 28 29.26 -10.09 -22.51
C THR A 28 29.05 -9.41 -23.87
N PRO A 29 29.62 -9.97 -24.96
CA PRO A 29 29.44 -9.40 -26.30
C PRO A 29 27.97 -9.48 -26.71
N GLY A 30 27.38 -8.34 -27.11
CA GLY A 30 25.99 -8.24 -27.57
C GLY A 30 24.98 -7.62 -26.58
N MET A 31 25.39 -7.35 -25.34
CA MET A 31 24.50 -6.77 -24.30
C MET A 31 24.39 -5.24 -24.33
N GLU A 32 25.16 -4.52 -25.17
CA GLU A 32 25.17 -3.06 -25.19
C GLU A 32 23.79 -2.44 -25.45
N LYS A 33 22.97 -3.10 -26.27
CA LYS A 33 21.59 -2.66 -26.56
C LYS A 33 20.62 -2.91 -25.40
N LEU A 34 20.93 -3.87 -24.52
CA LEU A 34 20.06 -4.25 -23.40
C LEU A 34 20.37 -3.46 -22.11
N LEU A 35 21.55 -2.83 -22.02
CA LEU A 35 21.91 -2.00 -20.87
C LEU A 35 20.94 -0.83 -20.66
N PHE A 36 20.55 -0.15 -21.73
CA PHE A 36 19.61 0.97 -21.67
C PHE A 36 18.24 0.60 -21.08
N PRO A 37 17.52 -0.42 -21.60
CA PRO A 37 16.24 -0.83 -20.99
C PRO A 37 16.41 -1.41 -19.58
N LEU A 38 17.53 -2.08 -19.26
CA LEU A 38 17.79 -2.59 -17.91
C LEU A 38 17.97 -1.46 -16.89
N GLN A 39 18.57 -0.34 -17.27
CA GLN A 39 18.70 0.85 -16.43
C GLN A 39 17.37 1.57 -16.21
N LEU A 40 16.44 1.50 -17.18
CA LEU A 40 15.11 2.09 -17.09
C LEU A 40 14.10 1.25 -16.29
N LEU A 41 14.31 -0.07 -16.23
CA LEU A 41 13.45 -1.03 -15.52
C LEU A 41 13.03 -0.61 -14.10
N PRO A 42 13.91 -0.11 -13.20
CA PRO A 42 13.51 0.27 -11.84
C PRO A 42 12.56 1.47 -11.84
N TYR A 43 12.77 2.44 -12.74
CA TYR A 43 11.88 3.59 -12.88
C TYR A 43 10.49 3.17 -13.36
N ILE A 44 10.44 2.28 -14.36
CA ILE A 44 9.17 1.74 -14.88
C ILE A 44 8.42 0.98 -13.78
N LEU A 45 9.11 0.16 -12.98
CA LEU A 45 8.50 -0.56 -11.86
C LEU A 45 7.91 0.40 -10.82
N VAL A 46 8.64 1.44 -10.43
CA VAL A 46 8.15 2.43 -9.46
C VAL A 46 6.93 3.18 -9.99
N ILE A 47 6.96 3.60 -11.26
CA ILE A 47 5.82 4.30 -11.88
C ILE A 47 4.60 3.39 -11.95
N MET A 48 4.74 2.16 -12.41
CA MET A 48 3.64 1.19 -12.50
C MET A 48 3.06 0.88 -11.12
N PHE A 49 3.92 0.67 -10.12
CA PHE A 49 3.49 0.47 -8.74
C PHE A 49 2.75 1.69 -8.18
N GLY A 50 3.27 2.89 -8.44
CA GLY A 50 2.64 4.14 -8.02
C GLY A 50 1.26 4.34 -8.64
N LEU A 51 1.11 4.11 -9.94
CA LEU A 51 -0.19 4.19 -10.64
C LEU A 51 -1.18 3.17 -10.10
N TYR A 52 -0.74 1.93 -9.86
CA TYR A 52 -1.59 0.89 -9.27
C TYR A 52 -2.04 1.25 -7.84
N ALA A 53 -1.12 1.72 -7.01
CA ALA A 53 -1.40 2.13 -5.64
C ALA A 53 -2.37 3.32 -5.60
N ALA A 54 -2.10 4.37 -6.39
CA ALA A 54 -2.97 5.54 -6.49
C ALA A 54 -4.37 5.16 -7.00
N GLY A 55 -4.45 4.34 -8.05
CA GLY A 55 -5.71 3.83 -8.58
C GLY A 55 -6.49 3.02 -7.56
N THR A 56 -5.82 2.17 -6.78
CA THR A 56 -6.44 1.37 -5.72
C THR A 56 -7.00 2.26 -4.60
N VAL A 57 -6.23 3.26 -4.17
CA VAL A 57 -6.67 4.21 -3.13
C VAL A 57 -7.88 5.00 -3.63
N LEU A 58 -7.78 5.62 -4.81
CA LEU A 58 -8.88 6.40 -5.39
C LEU A 58 -10.13 5.54 -5.57
N TYR A 59 -10.01 4.35 -6.14
CA TYR A 59 -11.15 3.45 -6.34
C TYR A 59 -11.83 3.09 -5.03
N ARG A 60 -11.05 2.78 -3.98
CA ARG A 60 -11.60 2.45 -2.66
C ARG A 60 -12.23 3.65 -1.96
N THR A 61 -11.65 4.83 -2.12
CA THR A 61 -12.21 6.07 -1.57
C THR A 61 -13.50 6.46 -2.29
N PHE A 62 -13.55 6.40 -3.62
CA PHE A 62 -14.78 6.69 -4.39
C PHE A 62 -15.88 5.64 -4.19
N THR A 63 -15.51 4.38 -3.98
CA THR A 63 -16.46 3.28 -3.73
C THR A 63 -16.84 3.17 -2.25
N PHE A 64 -16.36 4.06 -1.38
CA PHE A 64 -16.82 4.11 0.00
C PHE A 64 -18.27 4.58 -0.01
N ASN A 65 -19.20 3.62 0.02
CA ASN A 65 -20.62 3.92 0.00
C ASN A 65 -20.95 4.69 1.29
N ASP A 66 -21.35 5.94 1.14
CA ASP A 66 -21.90 6.69 2.26
C ASP A 66 -23.10 5.89 2.79
N CYS A 67 -23.04 5.47 4.05
CA CYS A 67 -24.12 4.77 4.75
C CYS A 67 -24.80 5.77 5.69
N PRO A 68 -25.68 6.66 5.18
CA PRO A 68 -26.35 7.66 6.00
C PRO A 68 -27.23 7.02 7.08
N GLU A 69 -27.81 5.86 6.80
CA GLU A 69 -28.62 5.11 7.77
C GLU A 69 -27.79 4.63 8.96
N ALA A 70 -26.60 4.08 8.72
CA ALA A 70 -25.71 3.65 9.81
C ALA A 70 -25.23 4.84 10.66
N ALA A 71 -24.98 6.00 10.04
CA ALA A 71 -24.65 7.22 10.76
C ALA A 71 -25.82 7.72 11.63
N LYS A 72 -27.06 7.61 11.12
CA LYS A 72 -28.28 7.99 11.83
C LYS A 72 -28.57 7.04 12.99
N GLU A 73 -28.47 5.73 12.78
CA GLU A 73 -28.65 4.72 13.83
C GLU A 73 -27.62 4.93 14.97
N LEU A 74 -26.36 5.20 14.62
CA LEU A 74 -25.32 5.50 15.61
C LEU A 74 -25.64 6.76 16.42
N GLN A 75 -26.14 7.83 15.76
CA GLN A 75 -26.59 9.06 16.43
C GLN A 75 -27.73 8.78 17.43
N GLU A 76 -28.72 7.97 17.05
CA GLU A 76 -29.82 7.58 17.92
C GLU A 76 -29.33 6.80 19.15
N GLN A 77 -28.43 5.82 18.96
CA GLN A 77 -27.80 5.07 20.05
C GLN A 77 -27.01 5.97 21.01
N ILE A 78 -26.31 6.99 20.49
CA ILE A 78 -25.60 7.99 21.32
C ILE A 78 -26.59 8.78 22.18
N GLN A 79 -27.72 9.20 21.61
CA GLN A 79 -28.75 9.92 22.36
C GLN A 79 -29.37 9.06 23.46
N GLU A 80 -29.66 7.80 23.18
CA GLU A 80 -30.21 6.86 24.15
C GLU A 80 -29.22 6.58 25.29
N ALA A 81 -27.96 6.30 24.95
CA ALA A 81 -26.89 6.10 25.93
C ALA A 81 -26.68 7.35 26.81
N ARG A 82 -26.75 8.56 26.23
CA ARG A 82 -26.71 9.81 27.00
C ARG A 82 -27.88 9.92 27.97
N LYS A 83 -29.10 9.58 27.55
CA LYS A 83 -30.29 9.59 28.44
C LYS A 83 -30.13 8.61 29.60
N ASP A 84 -29.66 7.40 29.35
CA ASP A 84 -29.40 6.39 30.39
C ASP A 84 -28.33 6.86 31.38
N LEU A 85 -27.25 7.47 30.90
CA LEU A 85 -26.19 8.02 31.75
C LEU A 85 -26.67 9.21 32.58
N ILE A 86 -27.52 10.08 32.02
CA ILE A 86 -28.16 11.18 32.78
C ILE A 86 -29.09 10.61 33.86
N ALA A 87 -29.89 9.58 33.54
CA ALA A 87 -30.74 8.90 34.51
C ALA A 87 -29.93 8.26 35.65
N LYS A 88 -28.71 7.82 35.37
CA LYS A 88 -27.73 7.33 36.34
C LYS A 88 -26.97 8.43 37.10
N GLY A 89 -27.28 9.71 36.83
CA GLY A 89 -26.72 10.85 37.56
C GLY A 89 -25.44 11.45 36.98
N PHE A 90 -25.00 11.02 35.80
CA PHE A 90 -23.84 11.60 35.12
C PHE A 90 -24.21 12.93 34.45
N LYS A 91 -23.34 13.94 34.60
CA LYS A 91 -23.47 15.23 33.91
C LYS A 91 -22.45 15.29 32.77
N PHE A 92 -22.94 15.43 31.55
CA PHE A 92 -22.09 15.70 30.40
C PHE A 92 -21.70 17.18 30.38
N ARG A 93 -20.44 17.46 30.07
CA ARG A 93 -19.93 18.80 29.83
C ARG A 93 -19.96 19.00 28.31
N ASP A 94 -20.55 20.10 27.86
CA ASP A 94 -20.59 20.48 26.44
C ASP A 94 -19.19 20.75 25.89
#